data_AF-A0A7C3NRU4-F1
#
_entry.id   AF-A0A7C3NRU4-F1
#
_cell.length_a   1.000
_cell.length_b   1.000
_cell.length_c   1.000
_cell.angle_alpha   90.00
_cell.angle_beta   90.00
_cell.angle_gamma   90.00
#
_symmetry.space_group_name_H-M   'P 1'
#
loop_
_entity.id
_entity.type
_entity.pdbx_description
1 polymer ?
#
loop_
_entity_poly.entity_id
_entity_poly.type
_entity_poly.pdbx_seq_one_letter_code
_entity_poly.pdbx_strand_id
1 'polypeptide(L)' 'MAEAINKRCMICARPTDILKGGICEPCQERIRREALGEHAGIAERAEQELLRHGIRPAKK' A
#
# COMPACT_ATOMS: atom_id res chain seq x y z
N MET A 1 19.09 5.19 -29.22
CA MET A 1 19.06 5.85 -27.90
C MET A 1 17.62 5.80 -27.43
N ALA A 2 17.32 5.23 -26.26
CA ALA A 2 15.93 5.08 -25.81
C ALA A 2 15.38 6.47 -25.46
N GLU A 3 14.44 6.97 -26.27
CA GLU A 3 13.64 8.15 -25.93
C GLU A 3 13.01 7.93 -24.55
N ALA A 4 13.42 8.75 -23.58
CA ALA A 4 12.76 8.84 -22.30
C ALA A 4 11.36 9.42 -22.56
N ILE A 5 10.41 8.54 -22.89
CA ILE A 5 9.00 8.88 -22.95
C ILE A 5 8.69 9.49 -21.59
N ASN A 6 8.37 10.77 -21.59
CA ASN A 6 8.10 11.56 -20.39
C ASN A 6 6.74 11.10 -19.82
N LYS A 7 6.70 9.88 -19.29
CA LYS A 7 5.49 9.20 -18.85
C LYS A 7 5.03 9.88 -17.57
N ARG A 8 3.72 10.13 -17.46
CA ARG A 8 3.11 10.71 -16.27
C ARG A 8 2.72 9.60 -15.30
N CYS A 9 2.93 9.84 -14.01
CA CYS A 9 2.43 8.96 -12.96
C CYS A 9 0.90 8.93 -12.98
N MET A 10 0.29 7.74 -12.92
CA MET A 10 -1.17 7.58 -12.93
C MET A 10 -1.87 8.09 -11.66
N ILE A 11 -1.13 8.36 -10.58
CA ILE A 11 -1.68 8.79 -9.28
C ILE A 11 -1.60 10.31 -9.11
N CYS A 12 -0.44 10.91 -9.43
CA CYS A 12 -0.22 12.34 -9.20
C CYS A 12 -0.05 13.15 -10.49
N ALA A 13 -0.17 12.52 -11.67
CA ALA A 13 0.00 13.11 -13.00
C ALA A 13 1.35 13.80 -13.26
N ARG A 14 2.31 13.71 -12.33
CA ARG A 14 3.64 14.32 -12.49
C ARG A 14 4.43 13.58 -13.57
N PRO A 15 5.13 14.31 -14.46
CA PRO A 15 6.08 13.73 -15.39
C PRO A 15 7.22 13.04 -14.62
N THR A 16 7.64 11.87 -15.05
CA THR A 16 8.69 11.10 -14.40
C THR A 16 9.35 10.15 -15.39
N ASP A 17 10.67 10.15 -15.41
CA ASP A 17 11.47 9.30 -16.31
C ASP A 17 11.43 7.81 -15.90
N ILE A 18 11.21 7.55 -14.61
CA ILE A 18 11.22 6.21 -14.01
C ILE A 18 9.85 5.88 -13.40
N LEU A 19 9.04 5.13 -14.14
CA LEU A 19 7.79 4.58 -13.63
C LEU A 19 7.90 3.07 -13.50
N LYS A 20 7.42 2.53 -12.37
CA LYS A 20 7.21 1.09 -12.21
C LYS A 20 5.71 0.84 -12.19
N GLY A 21 5.21 0.06 -13.15
CA GLY A 21 3.76 -0.16 -13.33
C GLY A 21 2.94 1.11 -13.56
N GLY A 22 3.53 2.17 -14.13
CA GLY A 22 2.84 3.45 -14.39
C GLY A 22 2.74 4.40 -13.19
N ILE A 23 3.34 4.05 -12.04
CA ILE A 23 3.29 4.85 -10.80
C ILE A 23 4.73 5.26 -10.42
N CYS A 24 4.91 6.53 -10.03
CA CYS A 24 6.19 7.02 -9.54
C CYS A 24 6.49 6.49 -8.13
N GLU A 25 7.78 6.38 -7.80
CA GLU A 25 8.25 5.81 -6.53
C GLU A 25 7.60 6.45 -5.28
N PRO A 26 7.45 7.79 -5.17
CA PRO A 26 6.78 8.40 -4.02
C PRO A 26 5.32 7.99 -3.86
N CYS A 27 4.59 7.84 -4.97
CA CYS A 27 3.20 7.38 -4.94
C CYS A 27 3.11 5.90 -4.57
N GLN A 28 4.06 5.07 -5.02
CA GLN A 28 4.12 3.66 -4.60
C GLN A 28 4.39 3.52 -3.11
N GLU A 29 5.31 4.32 -2.57
CA GLU A 29 5.62 4.29 -1.14
C GLU A 29 4.41 4.70 -0.30
N ARG A 30 3.69 5.76 -0.71
CA ARG A 30 2.45 6.17 -0.05
C ARG A 30 1.42 5.04 -0.03
N ILE A 31 1.13 4.44 -1.19
CA ILE A 31 0.20 3.31 -1.30
C ILE A 31 0.64 2.15 -0.40
N ARG A 32 1.94 1.83 -0.35
CA ARG A 32 2.45 0.78 0.55
C ARG A 32 2.26 1.14 2.01
N ARG A 33 2.57 2.36 2.43
CA ARG A 33 2.37 2.80 3.82
C ARG A 33 0.90 2.78 4.20
N GLU A 34 0.02 3.19 3.30
CA GLU A 34 -1.44 3.13 3.49
C GLU A 34 -1.91 1.69 3.62
N ALA A 35 -1.55 0.80 2.69
CA ALA A 35 -1.90 -0.61 2.77
C ALA A 35 -1.38 -1.26 4.06
N LEU A 36 -0.12 -1.03 4.42
CA LEU A 36 0.48 -1.55 5.66
C LEU A 36 -0.18 -0.97 6.93
N GLY A 37 -0.52 0.32 6.91
CA GLY A 37 -1.21 0.99 8.03
C GLY A 37 -2.65 0.50 8.18
N GLU A 38 -3.36 0.27 7.07
CA GLU A 38 -4.69 -0.33 7.06
C GLU A 38 -4.63 -1.76 7.61
N HIS A 39 -3.61 -2.55 7.23
CA HIS A 39 -3.39 -3.88 7.79
C HIS A 39 -3.11 -3.88 9.29
N ALA A 40 -2.40 -2.88 9.84
CA ALA A 40 -2.12 -2.81 11.28
C ALA A 40 -3.40 -2.66 12.12
N GLY A 41 -4.36 -1.85 11.66
CA GLY A 41 -5.65 -1.69 12.36
C GLY A 41 -6.62 -2.87 12.17
N ILE A 42 -6.52 -3.59 11.05
CA ILE A 42 -7.34 -4.76 10.77
C ILE A 42 -7.00 -5.91 11.72
N ALA A 43 -5.71 -6.15 12.00
CA ALA A 43 -5.29 -7.23 12.90
C ALA A 43 -5.85 -7.02 14.32
N GLU A 44 -5.68 -5.81 14.87
CA GLU A 44 -6.17 -5.48 16.21
C GLU A 44 -7.70 -5.58 16.30
N ARG A 45 -8.44 -5.07 15.30
CA ARG A 45 -9.90 -5.21 15.24
C ARG A 45 -10.33 -6.67 15.10
N ALA A 46 -9.62 -7.46 14.29
CA ALA A 46 -9.90 -8.88 14.13
C ALA A 46 -9.68 -9.64 15.45
N GLU A 47 -8.60 -9.34 16.18
CA GLU A 47 -8.35 -9.92 17.51
C GLU A 47 -9.43 -9.52 18.53
N GLN A 48 -9.86 -8.25 18.53
CA GLN A 48 -10.96 -7.79 19.38
C GLN A 48 -12.28 -8.50 19.07
N GLU A 49 -12.63 -8.68 17.79
CA GLU A 49 -13.84 -9.40 17.41
C GLU A 49 -13.77 -10.89 17.79
N LEU A 50 -12.62 -11.56 17.58
CA LEU A 50 -12.43 -12.95 18.01
C LEU A 50 -12.62 -13.11 19.52
N LEU A 51 -12.05 -12.20 20.31
CA LEU A 51 -12.25 -12.16 21.76
C LEU A 51 -13.72 -11.91 22.13
N ARG A 52 -14.43 -11.02 21.41
CA ARG A 52 -15.87 -10.77 21.62
C ARG A 52 -16.72 -12.02 21.38
N HIS A 53 -16.30 -12.87 20.45
CA HIS A 53 -16.94 -14.16 20.18
C HIS A 53 -16.40 -15.32 21.05
N GLY A 54 -15.57 -15.03 22.06
CA GLY A 54 -15.03 -16.03 22.99
C GLY A 54 -13.93 -16.92 22.40
N ILE A 55 -13.45 -16.61 21.20
CA ILE A 55 -12.39 -17.35 20.51
C ILE A 55 -11.06 -16.72 20.92
N ARG A 56 -10.21 -17.46 21.63
CA ARG A 56 -8.83 -17.02 21.91
C ARG A 56 -7.95 -17.36 20.72
N PRO A 57 -7.41 -16.37 19.99
CA PRO A 57 -6.49 -16.65 18.89
C PRO A 57 -5.22 -17.32 19.44
N ALA A 58 -4.86 -18.47 18.88
CA ALA A 58 -3.59 -19.12 19.19
C ALA A 58 -2.47 -18.28 18.56
N LYS A 59 -1.71 -17.56 19.40
CA LYS A 59 -0.51 -16.86 18.94
C LYS A 59 0.49 -17.91 18.42
N LYS A 60 0.87 -17.81 17.15
CA LYS A 60 1.91 -18.63 16.53
C LYS A 60 3.24 -17.91 16.56
#